data_AF-A0A9W3VGV6-F1
#
_entry.id   AF-A0A9W3VGV6-F1
#
_cell.length_a   1.000
_cell.length_b   1.000
_cell.length_c   1.000
_cell.angle_alpha   90.00
_cell.angle_beta   90.00
_cell.angle_gamma   90.00
#
_symmetry.space_group_name_H-M   'P 1'
#
loop_
_entity.id
_entity.type
_entity.pdbx_description
1 polymer ?
#
loop_
_entity_poly.entity_id
_entity_poly.type
_entity_poly.pdbx_seq_one_letter_code
_entity_poly.pdbx_strand_id
1 'polypeptide(L)' 'MTVFQGKEIKIISSDSRQNWYNDKIGEKFIVQSECSRNKDNLIVRTTIEQAGWKHGWVSKDDCVFVN' A
#
# COMPACT_ATOMS: atom_id res chain seq x y z
N MET A 1 -10.55 -2.99 -15.12
CA MET A 1 -10.43 -2.34 -13.79
C MET A 1 -9.80 -3.34 -12.84
N THR A 2 -8.83 -2.93 -12.02
CA THR A 2 -8.22 -3.85 -11.04
C THR A 2 -9.20 -4.11 -9.90
N VAL A 3 -9.27 -5.34 -9.40
CA VAL A 3 -10.27 -5.81 -8.41
C VAL A 3 -10.21 -5.04 -7.09
N PHE A 4 -9.09 -4.39 -6.80
CA PHE A 4 -8.81 -3.75 -5.52
C PHE A 4 -8.90 -2.22 -5.53
N GLN A 5 -9.03 -1.60 -6.71
CA GLN A 5 -9.07 -0.15 -6.82
C GLN A 5 -10.21 0.46 -5.99
N GLY A 6 -9.89 1.44 -5.15
CA GLY A 6 -10.82 2.13 -4.26
C GLY A 6 -11.05 1.44 -2.92
N LYS A 7 -10.54 0.22 -2.71
CA LYS A 7 -10.63 -0.46 -1.42
C LYS A 7 -9.66 0.13 -0.41
N GLU A 8 -10.04 0.11 0.86
CA GLU A 8 -9.18 0.54 1.95
C GLU A 8 -8.41 -0.67 2.51
N ILE A 9 -7.13 -0.47 2.80
CA ILE A 9 -6.27 -1.43 3.48
C ILE A 9 -5.74 -0.81 4.77
N LYS A 10 -5.41 -1.65 5.74
CA LYS A 10 -4.68 -1.29 6.95
C LYS A 10 -3.34 -2.01 6.95
N ILE A 11 -2.25 -1.28 7.22
CA ILE A 11 -0.92 -1.88 7.39
C ILE A 11 -0.89 -2.61 8.74
N ILE A 12 -0.46 -3.86 8.74
CA ILE A 12 -0.39 -4.70 9.96
C ILE A 12 1.04 -5.09 10.33
N SER A 13 1.96 -5.09 9.36
CA SER A 13 3.37 -5.42 9.55
C SER A 13 4.22 -4.73 8.48
N SER A 14 5.53 -4.90 8.59
CA SER A 14 6.49 -4.55 7.54
C SER A 14 7.59 -5.59 7.54
N ASP A 15 7.78 -6.28 6.42
CA ASP A 15 8.82 -7.31 6.28
C ASP A 15 10.24 -6.74 6.41
N SER A 16 10.44 -5.50 5.99
CA SER A 16 11.72 -4.80 5.97
C SER A 16 11.60 -3.40 6.56
N ARG A 17 12.61 -2.98 7.33
CA ARG A 17 12.73 -1.60 7.85
C ARG A 17 12.96 -0.56 6.74
N GLN A 18 13.30 -1.00 5.53
CA GLN A 18 13.50 -0.11 4.38
C GLN A 18 12.19 0.27 3.68
N ASN A 19 11.08 -0.41 4.02
CA ASN A 19 9.79 -0.05 3.48
C ASN A 19 9.37 1.31 4.02
N TRP A 20 8.82 2.12 3.13
CA TRP A 20 8.34 3.46 3.49
C TRP A 20 7.17 3.47 4.47
N TYR A 21 6.47 2.33 4.62
CA TYR A 21 5.32 2.18 5.51
C TYR A 21 5.68 1.52 6.84
N ASN A 22 6.97 1.35 7.15
CA ASN A 22 7.42 0.70 8.38
C ASN A 22 6.98 1.46 9.65
N ASP A 23 6.90 2.79 9.60
CA ASP A 23 6.36 3.66 10.67
C ASP A 23 4.84 3.87 10.57
N LYS A 24 4.19 3.23 9.58
CA LYS A 24 2.77 3.37 9.25
C LYS A 24 1.93 2.15 9.63
N ILE A 25 2.49 1.25 10.44
CA ILE A 25 1.77 0.10 10.98
C ILE A 25 0.56 0.61 11.78
N GLY A 26 -0.62 0.13 11.44
CA GLY A 26 -1.89 0.57 12.01
C GLY A 26 -2.61 1.67 11.22
N GLU A 27 -1.91 2.39 10.33
CA GLU A 27 -2.53 3.38 9.44
C GLU A 27 -3.26 2.70 8.27
N LYS A 28 -4.16 3.48 7.66
CA LYS A 28 -5.01 3.02 6.56
C LYS A 28 -4.72 3.77 5.26
N PHE A 29 -4.84 3.06 4.15
CA PHE A 29 -4.58 3.62 2.82
C PHE A 29 -5.60 3.13 1.80
N ILE A 30 -5.85 3.95 0.78
CA ILE A 30 -6.74 3.61 -0.33
C ILE A 30 -5.92 3.01 -1.47
N VAL A 31 -6.28 1.80 -1.89
CA VAL A 31 -5.66 1.12 -3.03
C VAL A 31 -6.04 1.84 -4.32
N GLN A 32 -5.02 2.21 -5.08
CA GLN A 32 -5.18 2.74 -6.43
C GLN A 32 -5.26 1.62 -7.46
N SER A 33 -4.36 0.65 -7.37
CA SER A 33 -4.30 -0.48 -8.29
C SER A 33 -3.42 -1.60 -7.74
N GLU A 34 -3.49 -2.77 -8.35
CA GLU A 34 -2.45 -3.78 -8.22
C GLU A 34 -1.19 -3.36 -9.00
N CYS A 35 0.01 -3.70 -8.52
CA CYS A 35 1.23 -3.46 -9.26
C CYS A 35 1.33 -4.44 -10.44
N SER A 36 1.46 -3.90 -11.67
CA SER A 36 1.49 -4.70 -12.89
C SER A 36 2.76 -5.56 -13.04
N ARG A 37 3.85 -5.14 -12.40
CA ARG A 37 5.16 -5.82 -12.46
C ARG A 37 5.32 -6.86 -11.33
N ASN A 38 4.72 -6.62 -10.17
CA ASN A 38 4.73 -7.53 -9.04
C ASN A 38 3.31 -7.62 -8.45
N LYS A 39 2.60 -8.71 -8.75
CA LYS A 39 1.22 -8.90 -8.32
C LYS A 39 1.08 -9.08 -6.82
N ASP A 40 2.16 -9.26 -6.08
CA ASP A 40 2.14 -9.35 -4.62
C ASP A 40 2.04 -7.98 -3.96
N ASN A 41 2.23 -6.90 -4.73
CA ASN A 41 2.18 -5.53 -4.22
C ASN A 41 0.92 -4.79 -4.67
N LEU A 42 0.37 -4.00 -3.75
CA LEU A 42 -0.67 -3.01 -3.98
C LEU A 42 -0.04 -1.62 -4.10
N ILE A 43 -0.54 -0.84 -5.05
CA ILE A 43 -0.23 0.59 -5.16
C ILE A 43 -1.31 1.32 -4.40
N VAL A 44 -0.93 2.08 -3.37
CA VAL A 44 -1.83 2.90 -2.57
C VAL A 44 -1.60 4.37 -2.82
N ARG A 45 -2.66 5.18 -2.66
CA ARG A 45 -2.52 6.64 -2.63
C ARG A 45 -1.93 7.06 -1.31
N THR A 46 -0.93 7.93 -1.36
CA THR A 46 -0.29 8.51 -0.18
C THR A 46 -0.35 10.03 -0.29
N THR A 47 -0.38 10.70 0.86
CA THR A 47 -0.18 12.16 0.96
C THR A 47 1.30 12.53 1.09
N ILE A 48 2.16 11.52 1.21
CA ILE A 48 3.60 11.68 1.39
C ILE A 48 4.23 11.93 0.02
N GLU A 49 4.87 13.07 -0.17
CA GLU A 49 5.67 13.35 -1.37
C GLU A 49 6.89 12.41 -1.40
N GLN A 50 6.76 11.28 -2.08
CA GLN A 50 7.90 10.41 -2.36
C GLN A 50 8.39 10.68 -3.77
N ALA A 51 9.50 11.40 -3.89
CA ALA A 51 10.16 11.70 -5.16
C ALA A 51 9.21 12.27 -6.26
N GLY A 52 8.15 12.99 -5.86
CA GLY A 52 7.15 13.58 -6.76
C GLY A 52 5.97 12.66 -7.12
N TRP A 53 5.87 11.45 -6.56
CA TRP A 53 4.78 10.49 -6.82
C TRP A 53 3.86 10.37 -5.60
N LYS A 54 2.55 10.54 -5.81
CA LYS A 54 1.50 10.43 -4.76
C LYS A 54 1.11 8.98 -4.44
N HIS A 55 2.04 8.04 -4.60
CA HIS A 55 1.74 6.62 -4.50
C HIS A 55 2.84 5.88 -3.74
N GLY A 56 2.43 4.92 -2.94
CA GLY A 56 3.32 3.98 -2.26
C GLY A 56 3.02 2.55 -2.69
N TRP A 57 4.01 1.67 -2.59
CA TRP A 57 3.83 0.24 -2.79
C TRP A 57 3.78 -0.46 -1.45
N VAL A 58 2.81 -1.36 -1.27
CA VAL A 58 2.59 -2.12 -0.03
C VAL A 58 2.45 -3.58 -0.39
N SER A 59 3.20 -4.45 0.29
CA SER A 59 3.02 -5.90 0.13
C SER A 59 1.63 -6.33 0.61
N LYS A 60 0.98 -7.23 -0.12
CA LYS A 60 -0.30 -7.84 0.31
C LYS A 60 -0.18 -8.58 1.63
N ASP A 61 1.00 -9.10 1.96
CA ASP A 61 1.23 -9.80 3.23
C ASP A 61 1.34 -8.84 4.43
N ASP A 62 1.72 -7.58 4.17
CA ASP A 62 1.88 -6.54 5.19
C ASP A 62 0.61 -5.75 5.46
N CYS A 63 -0.50 -6.08 4.79
CA CYS A 63 -1.74 -5.34 4.90
C CYS A 63 -2.97 -6.26 4.90
N VAL A 64 -4.07 -5.72 5.43
CA VAL A 64 -5.38 -6.38 5.36
C VAL A 64 -6.39 -5.40 4.78
N PHE A 65 -7.29 -5.90 3.94
CA PHE A 65 -8.44 -5.12 3.49
C PHE A 65 -9.36 -4.84 4.66
N VAL A 66 -9.77 -3.59 4.80
CA VAL A 66 -10.77 -3.16 5.79
C VAL A 66 -12.07 -2.84 5.04
N ASN A 67 -13.18 -3.26 5.63
CA ASN A 67 -14.52 -3.17 5.07
C ASN A 67 -15.20 -1.86 5.48
#